data_AF-A0A5E4JYU4-F1
#
_entry.id   AF-A0A5E4JYU4-F1
#
_cell.length_a   1.000
_cell.length_b   1.000
_cell.length_c   1.000
_cell.angle_alpha   90.00
_cell.angle_beta   90.00
_cell.angle_gamma   90.00
#
_symmetry.space_group_name_H-M   'P 1'
#
loop_
_entity.id
_entity.type
_entity.pdbx_description
1 polymer ?
#
loop_
_entity_poly.entity_id
_entity_poly.type
_entity_poly.pdbx_seq_one_letter_code
_entity_poly.pdbx_strand_id
1 'polypeptide(L)'
;MIKKIALCFILGILLIGIANAATTCCEKTNSGALCQNVNDASLCNTHDINPSTHVSYKATSSFCEATSYCKLGTCIDQQNGICFTSPQSVCSSPGGYWSTLSQDKLVQCKLGCCLVGNKAAFVTQVRCNSLASLYGLDVNYRADIKDELTCLQSASPDVKGACVFMQDSVKTCQMTTKADCQTLAKSKTDALFHEGFLCSAQELGTVCAKSQNTKCDSDNVYFIDTCGNLANIYDSARYNEENYWTYIQSSTCGNNLGNQDSASCGACDYYYGSMCGNKGTKAADYGNYICKSLDCGSYRGPFSYSPTGFATATNYPKHGDTWCTTDNKNIKGVTANSPGATSFKLICYNGEVTTEQCDSTRQKICFENKTTRTGNCKVNVWQDCTSQKTAADCNNADLRDCTWMTVTQDNSKDTACSTPDSFNWAPSFLKALFSMPISGGCKNNNIYAFSDIGLTENSSISGASGACLPKYSPGFERDGSDTTTGGEICAQAQSSCLVTYEQTGLGGITSGGWHCINNCACKTSAWAEALNNISIQLGDCGVKNNYIGASGINTIQNSVQYTNCSGGTKRNGEC
;
A
#
# COMPACT_ATOMS: atom_id res chain seq x y z
N MET A 1 89.39 14.92 -5.11
CA MET A 1 89.87 14.12 -6.26
C MET A 1 89.17 12.76 -6.30
N ILE A 2 87.83 12.74 -6.22
CA ILE A 2 86.95 11.55 -6.36
C ILE A 2 85.64 12.08 -6.95
N LYS A 3 85.59 12.30 -8.27
CA LYS A 3 84.36 12.69 -9.00
C LYS A 3 84.47 12.56 -10.53
N LYS A 4 85.38 11.71 -11.04
CA LYS A 4 85.59 11.51 -12.50
C LYS A 4 85.71 10.04 -12.96
N ILE A 5 85.36 9.05 -12.12
CA ILE A 5 85.45 7.62 -12.50
C ILE A 5 84.09 6.89 -12.40
N ALA A 6 83.00 7.60 -12.12
CA ALA A 6 81.64 7.04 -12.11
C ALA A 6 80.82 7.41 -13.37
N LEU A 7 81.43 8.04 -14.37
CA LEU A 7 80.75 8.51 -15.60
C LEU A 7 81.01 7.62 -16.83
N CYS A 8 81.77 6.53 -16.70
CA CYS A 8 82.08 5.63 -17.82
C CYS A 8 81.48 4.22 -17.71
N PHE A 9 80.70 3.91 -16.66
CA PHE A 9 80.07 2.58 -16.48
C PHE A 9 78.54 2.58 -16.51
N ILE A 10 77.89 3.73 -16.70
CA ILE A 10 76.43 3.84 -16.93
C ILE A 10 76.13 4.22 -18.41
N LEU A 11 77.18 4.29 -19.26
CA LEU A 11 77.07 4.58 -20.69
C LEU A 11 77.18 3.33 -21.58
N GLY A 12 76.86 2.15 -21.05
CA GLY A 12 77.10 0.85 -21.72
C GLY A 12 75.91 -0.11 -21.85
N ILE A 13 74.71 0.24 -21.34
CA ILE A 13 73.52 -0.63 -21.41
C ILE A 13 72.25 0.20 -21.68
N LEU A 14 72.24 0.95 -22.79
CA LEU A 14 71.01 1.59 -23.31
C LEU A 14 71.11 1.83 -24.83
N LEU A 15 71.67 0.86 -25.53
CA LEU A 15 71.52 0.68 -26.98
C LEU A 15 70.82 -0.67 -27.22
N ILE A 16 69.55 -0.74 -26.84
CA ILE A 16 68.61 -1.72 -27.42
C ILE A 16 67.65 -0.87 -28.24
N GLY A 17 67.62 -1.15 -29.55
CA GLY A 17 67.00 -0.32 -30.56
C GLY A 17 65.55 0.02 -30.22
N ILE A 18 65.20 1.28 -30.40
CA ILE A 18 63.84 1.64 -30.74
C ILE A 18 63.64 1.07 -32.14
N ALA A 19 63.21 -0.20 -32.24
CA ALA A 19 62.62 -0.68 -33.46
C ALA A 19 61.40 0.21 -33.68
N ASN A 20 61.51 1.14 -34.62
CA ASN A 20 60.32 1.72 -35.24
C ASN A 20 59.53 0.52 -35.74
N ALA A 21 58.47 0.14 -35.03
CA ALA A 21 57.51 -0.81 -35.58
C ALA A 21 56.99 -0.14 -36.84
N ALA A 22 57.44 -0.62 -38.00
CA ALA A 22 57.02 -0.09 -39.28
C ALA A 22 55.50 -0.25 -39.35
N THR A 23 54.80 0.86 -39.13
CA THR A 23 53.34 0.85 -39.14
C THR A 23 52.91 0.82 -40.59
N THR A 24 52.31 -0.30 -41.00
CA THR A 24 51.73 -0.49 -42.33
C THR A 24 50.23 -0.25 -42.21
N CYS A 25 49.66 0.60 -43.06
CA CYS A 25 48.21 0.67 -43.20
C CYS A 25 47.74 -0.44 -44.14
N CYS A 26 46.82 -1.26 -43.65
CA CYS A 26 46.05 -2.19 -44.48
C CYS A 26 44.71 -1.56 -44.86
N GLU A 27 44.37 -1.53 -46.16
CA GLU A 27 43.00 -1.23 -46.60
C GLU A 27 42.02 -2.28 -46.08
N LYS A 28 42.44 -3.55 -46.06
CA LYS A 28 41.78 -4.68 -45.39
C LYS A 28 42.81 -5.61 -44.76
N THR A 29 42.59 -6.05 -43.53
CA THR A 29 43.42 -7.07 -42.87
C THR A 29 42.96 -8.49 -43.23
N ASN A 30 43.80 -9.49 -42.98
CA ASN A 30 43.42 -10.91 -43.11
C ASN A 30 42.25 -11.30 -42.19
N SER A 31 42.04 -10.57 -41.08
CA SER A 31 40.89 -10.73 -40.18
C SER A 31 39.61 -10.03 -40.67
N GLY A 32 39.68 -9.30 -41.79
CA GLY A 32 38.54 -8.62 -42.39
C GLY A 32 38.29 -7.19 -41.89
N ALA A 33 39.14 -6.66 -41.01
CA ALA A 33 39.05 -5.27 -40.58
C ALA A 33 39.51 -4.32 -41.70
N LEU A 34 38.79 -3.22 -41.91
CA LEU A 34 39.11 -2.22 -42.93
C LEU A 34 39.86 -1.04 -42.31
N CYS A 35 40.84 -0.51 -43.05
CA CYS A 35 41.62 0.68 -42.67
C CYS A 35 42.27 0.59 -41.28
N GLN A 36 43.08 -0.43 -41.08
CA GLN A 36 43.76 -0.68 -39.81
C GLN A 36 45.28 -0.52 -39.95
N ASN A 37 45.87 0.23 -39.02
CA ASN A 37 47.30 0.29 -38.81
C ASN A 37 47.77 -1.02 -38.18
N VAL A 38 48.66 -1.74 -38.85
CA VAL A 38 49.28 -2.98 -38.37
C VAL A 38 50.79 -2.84 -38.28
N ASN A 39 51.41 -3.68 -37.46
CA ASN A 39 52.86 -3.72 -37.26
C ASN A 39 53.61 -4.56 -38.31
N ASP A 40 52.90 -5.32 -39.14
CA ASP A 40 53.47 -6.17 -40.19
C ASP A 40 52.55 -6.20 -41.42
N ALA A 41 53.12 -5.91 -42.60
CA ALA A 41 52.42 -5.93 -43.88
C ALA A 41 51.85 -7.31 -44.25
N SER A 42 52.39 -8.40 -43.69
CA SER A 42 51.86 -9.77 -43.89
C SER A 42 50.43 -9.94 -43.37
N LEU A 43 49.98 -9.06 -42.48
CA LEU A 43 48.63 -9.05 -41.92
C LEU A 43 47.61 -8.34 -42.84
N CYS A 44 48.07 -7.70 -43.92
CA CYS A 44 47.21 -7.07 -44.91
C CYS A 44 46.74 -8.08 -45.96
N ASN A 45 45.45 -8.08 -46.26
CA ASN A 45 44.85 -8.94 -47.26
C ASN A 45 44.97 -8.31 -48.65
N THR A 46 46.13 -8.43 -49.30
CA THR A 46 46.36 -7.87 -50.64
C THR A 46 45.96 -8.81 -51.78
N HIS A 47 45.47 -10.01 -51.45
CA HIS A 47 45.08 -11.03 -52.44
C HIS A 47 43.59 -10.99 -52.77
N ASP A 48 42.73 -10.57 -51.84
CA ASP A 48 41.32 -10.35 -52.13
C ASP A 48 41.09 -9.14 -53.03
N ILE A 49 40.03 -9.21 -53.84
CA ILE A 49 39.55 -8.10 -54.65
C ILE A 49 38.62 -7.22 -53.80
N ASN A 50 38.84 -5.91 -53.81
CA ASN A 50 37.89 -4.94 -53.25
C ASN A 50 36.65 -4.90 -54.17
N PRO A 51 35.45 -5.23 -53.66
CA PRO A 51 34.24 -5.30 -54.47
C PRO A 51 33.79 -3.95 -55.04
N SER A 52 34.32 -2.83 -54.53
CA SER A 52 33.97 -1.48 -54.95
C SER A 52 34.86 -0.93 -56.06
N THR A 53 36.13 -1.34 -56.08
CA THR A 53 37.13 -0.86 -57.05
C THR A 53 37.55 -1.91 -58.05
N HIS A 54 37.14 -3.18 -57.84
CA HIS A 54 37.54 -4.35 -58.62
C HIS A 54 39.07 -4.53 -58.76
N VAL A 55 39.84 -4.02 -57.81
CA VAL A 55 41.29 -4.23 -57.69
C VAL A 55 41.64 -4.80 -56.32
N SER A 56 42.81 -5.39 -56.19
CA SER A 56 43.34 -5.88 -54.92
C SER A 56 43.39 -4.78 -53.85
N TYR A 57 43.09 -5.13 -52.59
CA TYR A 57 43.23 -4.19 -51.47
C TYR A 57 44.69 -3.71 -51.33
N LYS A 58 44.83 -2.43 -50.96
CA LYS A 58 46.13 -1.76 -50.85
C LYS A 58 46.74 -1.95 -49.46
N ALA A 59 48.07 -1.98 -49.43
CA ALA A 59 48.86 -1.88 -48.21
C ALA A 59 49.98 -0.86 -48.44
N THR A 60 50.26 0.00 -47.46
CA THR A 60 51.37 0.95 -47.56
C THR A 60 52.05 1.16 -46.22
N SER A 61 53.37 1.35 -46.24
CA SER A 61 54.18 1.61 -45.04
C SER A 61 54.01 3.07 -44.60
N SER A 62 52.81 3.39 -44.10
CA SER A 62 52.40 4.68 -43.55
C SER A 62 51.19 4.48 -42.65
N PHE A 63 50.85 5.50 -41.86
CA PHE A 63 49.61 5.51 -41.09
C PHE A 63 48.39 5.65 -42.01
N CYS A 64 47.30 4.96 -41.68
CA CYS A 64 46.08 4.95 -42.49
C CYS A 64 45.51 6.35 -42.75
N GLU A 65 45.65 7.26 -41.80
CA GLU A 65 45.23 8.66 -41.86
C GLU A 65 45.94 9.44 -42.98
N ALA A 66 47.15 9.02 -43.37
CA ALA A 66 47.94 9.63 -44.44
C ALA A 66 47.68 9.01 -45.83
N THR A 67 46.84 7.99 -45.92
CA THR A 67 46.54 7.30 -47.18
C THR A 67 45.27 7.84 -47.83
N SER A 68 45.20 7.81 -49.17
CA SER A 68 44.01 8.28 -49.90
C SER A 68 42.79 7.38 -49.71
N TYR A 69 43.00 6.07 -49.59
CA TYR A 69 41.94 5.05 -49.50
C TYR A 69 41.37 4.86 -48.09
N CYS A 70 42.11 5.26 -47.05
CA CYS A 70 41.64 5.28 -45.65
C CYS A 70 41.42 6.68 -45.09
N LYS A 71 41.44 7.70 -45.95
CA LYS A 71 41.09 9.06 -45.56
C LYS A 71 39.65 9.09 -45.04
N LEU A 72 39.42 9.74 -43.90
CA LEU A 72 38.08 10.00 -43.40
C LEU A 72 37.38 11.06 -44.25
N GLY A 73 36.12 10.80 -44.56
CA GLY A 73 35.23 11.70 -45.28
C GLY A 73 33.78 11.36 -44.95
N THR A 74 32.85 11.92 -45.72
CA THR A 74 31.43 11.62 -45.56
C THR A 74 31.02 10.53 -46.53
N CYS A 75 30.50 9.44 -45.99
CA CYS A 75 29.79 8.44 -46.78
C CYS A 75 28.31 8.80 -46.90
N ILE A 76 27.76 8.64 -48.10
CA ILE A 76 26.36 8.94 -48.42
C ILE A 76 25.72 7.67 -48.97
N ASP A 77 24.81 7.07 -48.21
CA ASP A 77 23.94 6.02 -48.70
C ASP A 77 22.84 6.66 -49.55
N GLN A 78 22.91 6.47 -50.87
CA GLN A 78 21.96 7.07 -51.82
C GLN A 78 20.56 6.42 -51.76
N GLN A 79 20.44 5.20 -51.21
CA GLN A 79 19.17 4.49 -51.13
C GLN A 79 18.40 4.87 -49.85
N ASN A 80 19.11 4.94 -48.72
CA ASN A 80 18.50 5.26 -47.43
C ASN A 80 18.61 6.74 -47.07
N GLY A 81 19.43 7.53 -47.75
CA GLY A 81 19.67 8.94 -47.42
C GLY A 81 20.46 9.15 -46.12
N ILE A 82 21.23 8.15 -45.68
CA ILE A 82 22.01 8.21 -44.43
C ILE A 82 23.40 8.75 -44.76
N CYS A 83 23.85 9.75 -44.00
CA CYS A 83 25.21 10.26 -44.07
C CYS A 83 25.96 9.94 -42.78
N PHE A 84 27.18 9.41 -42.88
CA PHE A 84 28.03 9.13 -41.73
C PHE A 84 29.50 9.32 -42.08
N THR A 85 30.32 9.61 -41.07
CA THR A 85 31.77 9.77 -41.28
C THR A 85 32.42 8.39 -41.39
N SER A 86 33.17 8.16 -42.47
CA SER A 86 33.76 6.87 -42.78
C SER A 86 34.99 6.99 -43.67
N PRO A 87 35.93 6.03 -43.61
CA PRO A 87 36.93 5.84 -44.66
C PRO A 87 36.29 5.55 -46.03
N GLN A 88 36.98 5.91 -47.11
CA GLN A 88 36.52 5.69 -48.48
C GLN A 88 36.28 4.21 -48.80
N SER A 89 37.20 3.33 -48.37
CA SER A 89 37.09 1.89 -48.59
C SER A 89 35.85 1.27 -47.95
N VAL A 90 35.42 1.79 -46.79
CA VAL A 90 34.23 1.34 -46.06
C VAL A 90 32.94 1.83 -46.73
N CYS A 91 32.94 3.06 -47.26
CA CYS A 91 31.75 3.64 -47.89
C CYS A 91 31.37 2.97 -49.22
N SER A 92 32.37 2.53 -49.96
CA SER A 92 32.19 2.13 -51.35
C SER A 92 31.49 0.76 -51.50
N SER A 93 31.27 0.03 -50.40
CA SER A 93 30.61 -1.28 -50.37
C SER A 93 29.39 -1.28 -49.44
N PRO A 94 28.14 -1.51 -49.90
CA PRO A 94 27.64 -1.67 -51.26
C PRO A 94 26.86 -0.41 -51.72
N GLY A 95 27.49 0.46 -52.54
CA GLY A 95 26.77 1.53 -53.24
C GLY A 95 26.68 2.89 -52.54
N GLY A 96 27.49 3.14 -51.51
CA GLY A 96 27.64 4.47 -50.93
C GLY A 96 28.51 5.39 -51.79
N TYR A 97 28.15 6.67 -51.88
CA TYR A 97 28.97 7.71 -52.49
C TYR A 97 29.84 8.38 -51.43
N TRP A 98 31.16 8.36 -51.62
CA TRP A 98 32.10 8.95 -50.67
C TRP A 98 32.56 10.34 -51.10
N SER A 99 32.61 11.29 -50.16
CA SER A 99 33.07 12.66 -50.38
C SER A 99 34.11 13.08 -49.35
N THR A 100 35.08 13.88 -49.78
CA THR A 100 36.07 14.53 -48.89
C THR A 100 35.47 15.69 -48.07
N LEU A 101 34.27 16.15 -48.43
CA LEU A 101 33.57 17.22 -47.72
C LEU A 101 32.94 16.67 -46.43
N SER A 102 32.88 17.52 -45.41
CA SER A 102 32.16 17.24 -44.17
C SER A 102 30.65 17.28 -44.39
N GLN A 103 29.88 16.59 -43.54
CA GLN A 103 28.42 16.43 -43.67
C GLN A 103 27.68 17.76 -43.80
N ASP A 104 28.13 18.79 -43.09
CA ASP A 104 27.57 20.14 -43.11
C ASP A 104 27.78 20.89 -44.44
N LYS A 105 28.71 20.45 -45.30
CA LYS A 105 28.95 21.07 -46.61
C LYS A 105 28.19 20.38 -47.75
N LEU A 106 27.54 19.26 -47.47
CA LEU A 106 26.84 18.44 -48.45
C LEU A 106 25.33 18.67 -48.34
N VAL A 107 24.71 19.12 -49.43
CA VAL A 107 23.26 19.45 -49.46
C VAL A 107 22.41 18.21 -49.15
N GLN A 108 22.78 17.06 -49.70
CA GLN A 108 22.09 15.78 -49.49
C GLN A 108 22.18 15.25 -48.04
N CYS A 109 23.09 15.79 -47.22
CA CYS A 109 23.25 15.42 -45.82
C CYS A 109 22.59 16.43 -44.87
N LYS A 110 21.95 17.49 -45.40
CA LYS A 110 21.22 18.45 -44.58
C LYS A 110 19.95 17.79 -44.04
N LEU A 111 19.84 17.81 -42.72
CA LEU A 111 18.65 17.39 -42.01
C LEU A 111 17.57 18.47 -42.08
N GLY A 112 16.33 18.04 -42.04
CA GLY A 112 15.12 18.84 -41.99
C GLY A 112 13.99 18.01 -41.41
N CYS A 113 12.82 18.62 -41.23
CA CYS A 113 11.70 17.90 -40.65
C CYS A 113 10.88 17.16 -41.70
N CYS A 114 10.80 15.85 -41.57
CA CYS A 114 9.94 15.00 -42.39
C CYS A 114 8.64 14.72 -41.66
N LEU A 115 7.51 15.19 -42.21
CA LEU A 115 6.17 14.94 -41.69
C LEU A 115 5.55 13.78 -42.48
N VAL A 116 5.33 12.65 -41.80
CA VAL A 116 4.76 11.43 -42.40
C VAL A 116 3.51 11.06 -41.60
N GLY A 117 2.34 11.43 -42.12
CA GLY A 117 1.07 11.26 -41.41
C GLY A 117 1.02 12.12 -40.14
N ASN A 118 0.93 11.46 -38.97
CA ASN A 118 0.90 12.07 -37.64
C ASN A 118 2.25 11.96 -36.89
N LYS A 119 3.34 11.64 -37.60
CA LYS A 119 4.68 11.51 -37.03
C LYS A 119 5.63 12.49 -37.70
N ALA A 120 6.59 12.98 -36.93
CA ALA A 120 7.74 13.72 -37.43
C ALA A 120 9.00 12.88 -37.27
N ALA A 121 9.92 13.02 -38.22
CA ALA A 121 11.28 12.51 -38.11
C ALA A 121 12.25 13.58 -38.61
N PHE A 122 13.31 13.86 -37.84
CA PHE A 122 14.34 14.82 -38.24
C PHE A 122 15.43 14.09 -39.05
N VAL A 123 15.26 14.06 -40.37
CA VAL A 123 16.03 13.22 -41.30
C VAL A 123 16.41 13.99 -42.56
N THR A 124 17.17 13.38 -43.47
CA THR A 124 17.47 13.98 -44.79
C THR A 124 16.26 13.90 -45.72
N GLN A 125 16.24 14.73 -46.77
CA GLN A 125 15.16 14.70 -47.77
C GLN A 125 15.02 13.33 -48.45
N VAL A 126 16.14 12.66 -48.76
CA VAL A 126 16.14 11.33 -49.37
C VAL A 126 15.53 10.29 -48.43
N ARG A 127 15.87 10.35 -47.14
CA ARG A 127 15.25 9.49 -46.12
C ARG A 127 13.75 9.78 -45.98
N CYS A 128 13.35 11.04 -46.06
CA CYS A 128 11.95 11.43 -46.00
C CYS A 128 11.15 10.83 -47.17
N ASN A 129 11.69 10.91 -48.39
CA ASN A 129 11.08 10.31 -49.58
C ASN A 129 10.94 8.79 -49.45
N SER A 130 11.97 8.13 -48.91
CA SER A 130 11.95 6.69 -48.63
C SER A 130 10.87 6.31 -47.61
N LEU A 131 10.76 7.06 -46.50
CA LEU A 131 9.72 6.84 -45.48
C LEU A 131 8.31 7.05 -46.04
N ALA A 132 8.08 8.14 -46.77
CA ALA A 132 6.79 8.43 -47.40
C ALA A 132 6.38 7.32 -48.40
N SER A 133 7.34 6.84 -49.20
CA SER A 133 7.12 5.75 -50.16
C SER A 133 6.79 4.42 -49.48
N LEU A 134 7.46 4.11 -48.37
CA LEU A 134 7.20 2.90 -47.58
C LEU A 134 5.77 2.86 -47.01
N TYR A 135 5.24 4.03 -46.62
CA TYR A 135 3.90 4.15 -46.04
C TYR A 135 2.81 4.54 -47.05
N GLY A 136 3.16 4.75 -48.33
CA GLY A 136 2.20 5.18 -49.36
C GLY A 136 1.60 6.57 -49.13
N LEU A 137 2.39 7.50 -48.57
CA LEU A 137 1.96 8.85 -48.21
C LEU A 137 2.68 9.91 -49.04
N ASP A 138 2.09 11.09 -49.14
CA ASP A 138 2.73 12.25 -49.76
C ASP A 138 3.93 12.74 -48.94
N VAL A 139 5.01 13.14 -49.64
CA VAL A 139 6.22 13.68 -49.01
C VAL A 139 5.96 15.10 -48.51
N ASN A 140 6.14 15.34 -47.22
CA ASN A 140 6.16 16.69 -46.64
C ASN A 140 7.47 16.92 -45.89
N TYR A 141 8.44 17.55 -46.57
CA TYR A 141 9.76 17.83 -46.03
C TYR A 141 9.97 19.34 -45.83
N ARG A 142 10.24 19.73 -44.59
CA ARG A 142 10.44 21.11 -44.14
C ARG A 142 11.91 21.36 -43.87
N ALA A 143 12.59 21.90 -44.88
CA ALA A 143 14.01 22.24 -44.81
C ALA A 143 14.29 23.47 -43.94
N ASP A 144 13.28 24.26 -43.59
CA ASP A 144 13.37 25.45 -42.73
C ASP A 144 13.56 25.10 -41.25
N ILE A 145 13.07 23.94 -40.80
CA ILE A 145 13.24 23.44 -39.43
C ILE A 145 14.64 22.83 -39.29
N LYS A 146 15.43 23.32 -38.31
CA LYS A 146 16.86 23.00 -38.16
C LYS A 146 17.21 22.16 -36.94
N ASP A 147 16.23 21.86 -36.09
CA ASP A 147 16.41 21.09 -34.87
C ASP A 147 15.34 20.01 -34.72
N GLU A 148 15.75 18.93 -34.05
CA GLU A 148 14.91 17.74 -33.87
C GLU A 148 13.72 18.00 -32.95
N LEU A 149 13.89 18.81 -31.89
CA LEU A 149 12.82 19.09 -30.94
C LEU A 149 11.66 19.84 -31.60
N THR A 150 11.94 20.92 -32.33
CA THR A 150 10.94 21.68 -33.09
C THR A 150 10.29 20.79 -34.15
N CYS A 151 11.06 19.89 -34.77
CA CYS A 151 10.50 18.92 -35.70
C CYS A 151 9.51 17.96 -35.02
N LEU A 152 9.87 17.36 -33.89
CA LEU A 152 8.99 16.44 -33.15
C LEU A 152 7.72 17.16 -32.66
N GLN A 153 7.85 18.39 -32.17
CA GLN A 153 6.72 19.22 -31.74
C GLN A 153 5.78 19.55 -32.91
N SER A 154 6.31 19.75 -34.11
CA SER A 154 5.50 20.06 -35.29
C SER A 154 4.51 18.95 -35.66
N ALA A 155 4.74 17.71 -35.20
CA ALA A 155 3.86 16.56 -35.39
C ALA A 155 3.03 16.16 -34.16
N SER A 156 3.01 16.92 -33.05
CA SER A 156 2.20 16.55 -31.87
C SER A 156 0.69 16.60 -32.18
N PRO A 157 0.02 15.46 -32.38
CA PRO A 157 -1.35 15.43 -32.89
C PRO A 157 -2.38 15.73 -31.80
N ASP A 158 -2.05 15.44 -30.54
CA ASP A 158 -2.93 15.53 -29.37
C ASP A 158 -2.97 16.93 -28.73
N VAL A 159 -2.24 17.90 -29.30
CA VAL A 159 -2.26 19.27 -28.78
C VAL A 159 -3.67 19.82 -28.92
N LYS A 160 -4.25 20.26 -27.79
CA LYS A 160 -5.59 20.84 -27.72
C LYS A 160 -5.58 22.30 -28.14
N GLY A 161 -6.66 22.72 -28.79
CA GLY A 161 -6.84 24.11 -29.23
C GLY A 161 -8.21 24.33 -29.85
N ALA A 162 -8.42 25.56 -30.29
CA ALA A 162 -9.64 25.98 -30.97
C ALA A 162 -9.57 25.64 -32.45
N CYS A 163 -10.45 24.76 -32.93
CA CYS A 163 -10.65 24.53 -34.36
C CYS A 163 -11.78 25.42 -34.85
N VAL A 164 -11.43 26.46 -35.61
CA VAL A 164 -12.37 27.48 -36.09
C VAL A 164 -12.75 27.16 -37.53
N PHE A 165 -14.04 27.16 -37.86
CA PHE A 165 -14.53 26.82 -39.21
C PHE A 165 -15.87 27.49 -39.51
N MET A 166 -16.27 27.49 -40.78
CA MET A 166 -17.58 27.98 -41.20
C MET A 166 -18.62 26.86 -41.14
N GLN A 167 -19.75 27.14 -40.49
CA GLN A 167 -20.93 26.28 -40.48
C GLN A 167 -22.18 27.14 -40.63
N ASP A 168 -23.06 26.78 -41.58
CA ASP A 168 -24.32 27.51 -41.85
C ASP A 168 -24.11 29.02 -42.04
N SER A 169 -23.05 29.39 -42.76
CA SER A 169 -22.61 30.78 -43.00
C SER A 169 -22.19 31.57 -41.75
N VAL A 170 -21.96 30.88 -40.63
CA VAL A 170 -21.49 31.48 -39.37
C VAL A 170 -20.13 30.89 -39.00
N LYS A 171 -19.23 31.74 -38.52
CA LYS A 171 -17.91 31.31 -38.02
C LYS A 171 -18.07 30.71 -36.62
N THR A 172 -17.90 29.40 -36.51
CA THR A 172 -18.04 28.64 -35.26
C THR A 172 -16.72 28.02 -34.84
N CYS A 173 -16.70 27.37 -33.69
CA CYS A 173 -15.51 26.74 -33.14
C CYS A 173 -15.83 25.44 -32.39
N GLN A 174 -14.89 24.50 -32.48
CA GLN A 174 -14.88 23.29 -31.68
C GLN A 174 -13.53 23.14 -30.95
N MET A 175 -13.58 22.90 -29.64
CA MET A 175 -12.38 22.52 -28.89
C MET A 175 -12.02 21.08 -29.22
N THR A 176 -10.83 20.87 -29.77
CA THR A 176 -10.40 19.56 -30.25
C THR A 176 -8.87 19.47 -30.35
N THR A 177 -8.35 18.34 -30.80
CA THR A 177 -6.93 18.15 -31.07
C THR A 177 -6.54 18.69 -32.44
N LYS A 178 -5.25 18.98 -32.64
CA LYS A 178 -4.71 19.39 -33.94
C LYS A 178 -5.04 18.38 -35.05
N ALA A 179 -4.89 17.08 -34.76
CA ALA A 179 -5.17 16.02 -35.72
C ALA A 179 -6.68 15.94 -36.10
N ASP A 180 -7.56 16.09 -35.12
CA ASP A 180 -9.00 16.08 -35.35
C ASP A 180 -9.44 17.31 -36.15
N CYS A 181 -8.86 18.49 -35.86
CA CYS A 181 -9.14 19.69 -36.63
C CYS A 181 -8.68 19.58 -38.10
N GLN A 182 -7.51 18.99 -38.35
CA GLN A 182 -7.06 18.70 -39.72
C GLN A 182 -7.99 17.73 -40.45
N THR A 183 -8.59 16.79 -39.72
CA THR A 183 -9.61 15.90 -40.28
C THR A 183 -10.90 16.66 -40.60
N LEU A 184 -11.34 17.54 -39.71
CA LEU A 184 -12.49 18.44 -39.95
C LEU A 184 -12.27 19.34 -41.17
N ALA A 185 -11.04 19.82 -41.38
CA ALA A 185 -10.67 20.65 -42.53
C ALA A 185 -10.88 19.98 -43.90
N LYS A 186 -11.00 18.66 -43.95
CA LYS A 186 -11.36 17.94 -45.18
C LYS A 186 -12.85 18.05 -45.53
N SER A 187 -13.69 18.43 -44.57
CA SER A 187 -15.15 18.42 -44.67
C SER A 187 -15.82 19.77 -44.38
N LYS A 188 -15.11 20.69 -43.74
CA LYS A 188 -15.59 22.02 -43.34
C LYS A 188 -14.79 23.10 -44.05
N THR A 189 -15.48 24.13 -44.52
CA THR A 189 -14.87 25.29 -45.20
C THR A 189 -14.08 26.13 -44.19
N ASP A 190 -12.89 26.57 -44.58
CA ASP A 190 -12.01 27.47 -43.83
C ASP A 190 -11.66 26.98 -42.41
N ALA A 191 -11.54 25.67 -42.21
CA ALA A 191 -11.14 25.13 -40.92
C ALA A 191 -9.67 25.45 -40.62
N LEU A 192 -9.42 26.15 -39.52
CA LEU A 192 -8.10 26.56 -39.04
C LEU A 192 -7.94 26.21 -37.56
N PHE A 193 -6.82 25.56 -37.23
CA PHE A 193 -6.48 25.19 -35.86
C PHE A 193 -5.66 26.30 -35.18
N HIS A 194 -6.09 26.72 -34.01
CA HIS A 194 -5.40 27.68 -33.15
C HIS A 194 -4.95 26.98 -31.87
N GLU A 195 -3.66 26.63 -31.84
CA GLU A 195 -3.02 25.93 -30.72
C GLU A 195 -3.06 26.76 -29.44
N GLY A 196 -3.49 26.14 -28.33
CA GLY A 196 -3.54 26.80 -27.02
C GLY A 196 -4.65 27.84 -26.85
N PHE A 197 -5.45 28.12 -27.88
CA PHE A 197 -6.61 29.00 -27.77
C PHE A 197 -7.86 28.25 -27.34
N LEU A 198 -8.74 28.95 -26.63
CA LEU A 198 -10.11 28.53 -26.37
C LEU A 198 -11.06 29.07 -27.44
N CYS A 199 -12.16 28.36 -27.70
CA CYS A 199 -13.18 28.81 -28.65
C CYS A 199 -13.85 30.14 -28.28
N SER A 200 -13.79 30.53 -27.00
CA SER A 200 -14.33 31.79 -26.47
C SER A 200 -13.39 32.99 -26.66
N ALA A 201 -12.20 32.78 -27.26
CA ALA A 201 -11.27 33.87 -27.57
C ALA A 201 -11.87 34.86 -28.58
N GLN A 202 -11.97 36.12 -28.19
CA GLN A 202 -12.58 37.17 -29.01
C GLN A 202 -11.82 37.40 -30.33
N GLU A 203 -10.50 37.25 -30.31
CA GLU A 203 -9.62 37.41 -31.47
C GLU A 203 -9.91 36.40 -32.60
N LEU A 204 -10.53 35.25 -32.27
CA LEU A 204 -10.91 34.24 -33.26
C LEU A 204 -12.15 34.65 -34.05
N GLY A 205 -12.93 35.63 -33.57
CA GLY A 205 -14.12 36.16 -34.24
C GLY A 205 -15.21 35.11 -34.45
N THR A 206 -15.34 34.15 -33.54
CA THR A 206 -16.36 33.10 -33.60
C THR A 206 -17.61 33.51 -32.82
N VAL A 207 -18.71 32.80 -33.01
CA VAL A 207 -19.95 33.01 -32.23
C VAL A 207 -19.89 32.43 -30.81
N CYS A 208 -18.82 31.74 -30.46
CA CYS A 208 -18.64 31.15 -29.14
C CYS A 208 -18.13 32.22 -28.18
N ALA A 209 -18.85 32.41 -27.07
CA ALA A 209 -18.57 33.42 -26.05
C ALA A 209 -18.48 32.77 -24.67
N LYS A 210 -17.91 33.48 -23.70
CA LYS A 210 -17.86 33.03 -22.31
C LYS A 210 -19.26 32.82 -21.72
N SER A 211 -19.42 31.83 -20.84
CA SER A 211 -20.70 31.54 -20.17
C SER A 211 -20.51 31.18 -18.70
N GLN A 212 -21.57 31.30 -17.89
CA GLN A 212 -21.55 30.88 -16.48
C GLN A 212 -21.85 29.39 -16.29
N ASN A 213 -22.06 28.64 -17.38
CA ASN A 213 -22.36 27.22 -17.30
C ASN A 213 -21.08 26.43 -17.04
N THR A 214 -21.23 25.33 -16.29
CA THR A 214 -20.14 24.40 -15.98
C THR A 214 -20.53 22.98 -16.37
N LYS A 215 -19.54 22.11 -16.56
CA LYS A 215 -19.71 20.69 -16.85
C LYS A 215 -18.57 19.88 -16.23
N CYS A 216 -18.83 18.62 -15.91
CA CYS A 216 -17.78 17.65 -15.61
C CYS A 216 -17.10 17.15 -16.89
N ASP A 217 -15.76 17.15 -16.88
CA ASP A 217 -14.95 16.40 -17.83
C ASP A 217 -13.82 15.69 -17.07
N SER A 218 -13.68 14.39 -17.30
CA SER A 218 -12.90 13.50 -16.41
C SER A 218 -13.31 13.70 -14.95
N ASP A 219 -12.39 14.13 -14.09
CA ASP A 219 -12.63 14.32 -12.66
C ASP A 219 -12.84 15.79 -12.27
N ASN A 220 -12.68 16.74 -13.19
CA ASN A 220 -12.68 18.18 -12.91
C ASN A 220 -13.96 18.87 -13.41
N VAL A 221 -14.24 20.04 -12.81
CA VAL A 221 -15.29 20.94 -13.27
C VAL A 221 -14.67 21.96 -14.22
N TYR A 222 -15.23 22.08 -15.42
CA TYR A 222 -14.84 23.08 -16.40
C TYR A 222 -15.95 24.09 -16.60
N PHE A 223 -15.59 25.33 -16.91
CA PHE A 223 -16.52 26.21 -17.59
C PHE A 223 -16.80 25.69 -19.00
N ILE A 224 -17.97 26.00 -19.54
CA ILE A 224 -18.27 25.79 -20.96
C ILE A 224 -18.60 27.12 -21.63
N ASP A 225 -18.22 27.26 -22.89
CA ASP A 225 -18.62 28.41 -23.71
C ASP A 225 -20.09 28.29 -24.16
N THR A 226 -20.61 29.32 -24.83
CA THR A 226 -21.99 29.34 -25.35
C THR A 226 -22.25 28.31 -26.45
N CYS A 227 -21.20 27.75 -27.06
CA CYS A 227 -21.26 26.67 -28.05
C CYS A 227 -21.19 25.27 -27.41
N GLY A 228 -20.97 25.19 -26.09
CA GLY A 228 -20.85 23.94 -25.34
C GLY A 228 -19.45 23.33 -25.33
N ASN A 229 -18.43 24.05 -25.81
CA ASN A 229 -17.04 23.58 -25.72
C ASN A 229 -16.50 23.76 -24.30
N LEU A 230 -15.59 22.86 -23.91
CA LEU A 230 -14.85 22.99 -22.66
C LEU A 230 -13.92 24.20 -22.71
N ALA A 231 -14.00 25.06 -21.70
CA ALA A 231 -13.07 26.14 -21.46
C ALA A 231 -12.01 25.69 -20.42
N ASN A 232 -11.54 26.60 -19.57
CA ASN A 232 -10.63 26.27 -18.47
C ASN A 232 -11.36 25.64 -17.28
N ILE A 233 -10.57 24.99 -16.41
CA ILE A 233 -11.04 24.46 -15.12
C ILE A 233 -11.68 25.58 -14.32
N TYR A 234 -12.92 25.38 -13.90
CA TYR A 234 -13.77 26.35 -13.23
C TYR A 234 -13.04 27.07 -12.08
N ASP A 235 -12.93 28.39 -12.21
CA ASP A 235 -12.39 29.29 -11.19
C ASP A 235 -13.25 30.57 -11.19
N SER A 236 -14.08 30.75 -10.17
CA SER A 236 -15.06 31.84 -10.13
C SER A 236 -14.40 33.22 -10.03
N ALA A 237 -13.19 33.31 -9.45
CA ALA A 237 -12.45 34.57 -9.35
C ALA A 237 -11.96 35.06 -10.71
N ARG A 238 -11.70 34.12 -11.64
CA ARG A 238 -11.12 34.40 -12.96
C ARG A 238 -12.18 34.55 -14.06
N TYR A 239 -13.46 34.45 -13.72
CA TYR A 239 -14.57 34.57 -14.67
C TYR A 239 -14.53 35.88 -15.50
N ASN A 240 -14.07 36.98 -14.92
CA ASN A 240 -13.99 38.27 -15.58
C ASN A 240 -12.62 38.54 -16.25
N GLU A 241 -11.65 37.63 -16.14
CA GLU A 241 -10.34 37.78 -16.77
C GLU A 241 -10.39 37.38 -18.25
N GLU A 242 -10.02 38.29 -19.14
CA GLU A 242 -10.02 38.04 -20.59
C GLU A 242 -9.08 36.90 -20.98
N ASN A 243 -7.83 36.92 -20.48
CA ASN A 243 -6.84 35.89 -20.76
C ASN A 243 -7.29 34.47 -20.36
N TYR A 244 -8.13 34.34 -19.34
CA TYR A 244 -8.67 33.06 -18.88
C TYR A 244 -9.72 32.48 -19.85
N TRP A 245 -10.35 33.31 -20.68
CA TRP A 245 -11.25 32.88 -21.74
C TRP A 245 -10.57 32.84 -23.13
N THR A 246 -9.35 33.36 -23.25
CA THR A 246 -8.58 33.35 -24.50
C THR A 246 -7.70 32.11 -24.63
N TYR A 247 -7.00 31.72 -23.57
CA TYR A 247 -5.96 30.66 -23.63
C TYR A 247 -6.30 29.47 -22.74
N ILE A 248 -5.89 28.27 -23.17
CA ILE A 248 -5.88 27.07 -22.32
C ILE A 248 -4.85 27.29 -21.22
N GLN A 249 -5.26 27.12 -19.97
CA GLN A 249 -4.42 27.35 -18.79
C GLN A 249 -4.53 26.19 -17.80
N SER A 250 -3.44 25.93 -17.07
CA SER A 250 -3.49 25.07 -15.89
C SER A 250 -4.26 25.75 -14.77
N SER A 251 -5.03 24.97 -14.01
CA SER A 251 -5.72 25.53 -12.84
C SER A 251 -4.71 26.01 -11.79
N THR A 252 -5.02 27.16 -11.20
CA THR A 252 -4.32 27.73 -10.04
C THR A 252 -5.23 27.86 -8.83
N CYS A 253 -6.51 27.49 -8.96
CA CYS A 253 -7.48 27.65 -7.89
C CYS A 253 -7.37 26.52 -6.87
N GLY A 254 -7.70 26.87 -5.62
CA GLY A 254 -7.99 25.90 -4.59
C GLY A 254 -7.01 25.83 -3.43
N ASN A 255 -7.34 24.93 -2.51
CA ASN A 255 -6.59 24.65 -1.28
C ASN A 255 -6.07 23.20 -1.41
N ASN A 256 -4.95 22.85 -0.78
CA ASN A 256 -4.31 21.51 -0.84
C ASN A 256 -5.15 20.33 -0.26
N LEU A 257 -6.48 20.43 -0.27
CA LEU A 257 -7.47 19.49 0.28
C LEU A 257 -8.50 19.08 -0.79
N GLY A 258 -8.09 19.03 -2.05
CA GLY A 258 -8.93 18.57 -3.18
C GLY A 258 -10.16 19.44 -3.50
N ASN A 259 -10.27 20.64 -2.94
CA ASN A 259 -11.40 21.54 -3.23
C ASN A 259 -12.79 20.94 -2.98
N GLN A 260 -12.88 20.02 -2.01
CA GLN A 260 -14.13 19.37 -1.63
C GLN A 260 -15.25 20.39 -1.36
N ASP A 261 -16.36 20.21 -2.06
CA ASP A 261 -17.55 21.07 -2.04
C ASP A 261 -17.25 22.57 -2.25
N SER A 262 -16.15 22.92 -2.93
CA SER A 262 -15.77 24.31 -3.19
C SER A 262 -16.79 25.00 -4.09
N ALA A 263 -17.26 26.17 -3.67
CA ALA A 263 -18.15 27.00 -4.47
C ALA A 263 -17.44 27.69 -5.64
N SER A 264 -16.12 27.87 -5.54
CA SER A 264 -15.34 28.75 -6.42
C SER A 264 -14.30 28.03 -7.28
N CYS A 265 -13.98 26.77 -7.00
CA CYS A 265 -12.90 26.05 -7.69
C CYS A 265 -13.31 24.65 -8.14
N GLY A 266 -12.97 24.34 -9.39
CA GLY A 266 -13.28 23.10 -10.10
C GLY A 266 -12.11 22.15 -10.28
N ALA A 267 -10.95 22.46 -9.69
CA ALA A 267 -9.78 21.58 -9.71
C ALA A 267 -9.93 20.50 -8.65
N CYS A 268 -10.60 19.41 -9.01
CA CYS A 268 -10.87 18.32 -8.11
C CYS A 268 -9.63 17.43 -8.00
N ASP A 269 -9.48 16.81 -6.84
CA ASP A 269 -8.45 15.82 -6.58
C ASP A 269 -9.08 14.58 -5.93
N TYR A 270 -9.03 13.46 -6.66
CA TYR A 270 -9.56 12.19 -6.22
C TYR A 270 -8.83 11.65 -4.98
N TYR A 271 -7.50 11.79 -4.92
CA TYR A 271 -6.69 11.33 -3.79
C TYR A 271 -7.01 12.10 -2.51
N TYR A 272 -7.32 13.39 -2.63
CA TYR A 272 -7.83 14.19 -1.52
C TYR A 272 -9.35 14.09 -1.34
N GLY A 273 -10.02 13.13 -1.97
CA GLY A 273 -11.41 12.80 -1.67
C GLY A 273 -12.44 13.72 -2.34
N SER A 274 -12.21 14.14 -3.58
CA SER A 274 -13.17 14.92 -4.35
C SER A 274 -13.24 14.46 -5.81
N MET A 275 -14.40 14.63 -6.44
CA MET A 275 -14.58 14.38 -7.87
C MET A 275 -15.69 15.29 -8.40
N CYS A 276 -15.64 15.64 -9.68
CA CYS A 276 -16.70 16.43 -10.27
C CYS A 276 -18.08 15.77 -10.09
N GLY A 277 -19.04 16.55 -9.63
CA GLY A 277 -20.42 16.11 -9.46
C GLY A 277 -21.39 17.28 -9.42
N ASN A 278 -22.68 16.99 -9.55
CA ASN A 278 -23.72 18.00 -9.41
C ASN A 278 -23.70 18.57 -7.98
N LYS A 279 -23.85 19.89 -7.85
CA LYS A 279 -23.83 20.59 -6.55
C LYS A 279 -24.94 20.16 -5.60
N GLY A 280 -26.08 19.70 -6.13
CA GLY A 280 -27.25 19.36 -5.32
C GLY A 280 -27.68 20.55 -4.46
N THR A 281 -27.57 20.40 -3.13
CA THR A 281 -27.90 21.46 -2.15
C THR A 281 -26.72 22.37 -1.80
N LYS A 282 -25.51 22.08 -2.31
CA LYS A 282 -24.31 22.87 -2.07
C LYS A 282 -24.29 24.11 -2.96
N ALA A 283 -23.59 25.14 -2.50
CA ALA A 283 -23.42 26.38 -3.26
C ALA A 283 -22.31 26.22 -4.32
N ALA A 284 -22.53 26.83 -5.48
CA ALA A 284 -21.54 27.08 -6.51
C ALA A 284 -21.75 28.51 -7.00
N ASP A 285 -20.70 29.31 -7.15
CA ASP A 285 -20.81 30.70 -7.60
C ASP A 285 -21.38 30.76 -9.02
N TYR A 286 -20.97 29.82 -9.88
CA TYR A 286 -21.53 29.62 -11.22
C TYR A 286 -21.82 28.15 -11.51
N GLY A 287 -22.76 27.92 -12.43
CA GLY A 287 -23.12 26.59 -12.90
C GLY A 287 -23.74 25.67 -11.85
N ASN A 288 -23.69 24.38 -12.15
CA ASN A 288 -24.39 23.32 -11.38
C ASN A 288 -23.47 22.19 -10.92
N TYR A 289 -22.16 22.34 -11.12
CA TYR A 289 -21.16 21.32 -10.81
C TYR A 289 -20.09 21.88 -9.88
N ILE A 290 -19.61 21.04 -8.97
CA ILE A 290 -18.55 21.32 -8.01
C ILE A 290 -17.67 20.07 -7.85
N CYS A 291 -16.52 20.22 -7.20
CA CYS A 291 -15.73 19.09 -6.72
C CYS A 291 -16.42 18.45 -5.51
N LYS A 292 -17.38 17.57 -5.77
CA LYS A 292 -18.18 16.91 -4.73
C LYS A 292 -17.28 16.08 -3.82
N SER A 293 -17.44 16.22 -2.50
CA SER A 293 -16.73 15.39 -1.53
C SER A 293 -17.08 13.91 -1.70
N LEU A 294 -16.05 13.06 -1.66
CA LEU A 294 -16.12 11.59 -1.65
C LEU A 294 -16.02 11.04 -0.22
N ASP A 295 -16.03 11.91 0.79
CA ASP A 295 -16.08 11.52 2.19
C ASP A 295 -17.46 10.95 2.54
N CYS A 296 -17.50 10.04 3.50
CA CYS A 296 -18.72 9.37 3.93
C CYS A 296 -19.50 10.19 4.96
N GLY A 297 -19.80 11.45 4.61
CA GLY A 297 -20.45 12.43 5.48
C GLY A 297 -21.85 12.04 5.98
N SER A 298 -22.50 11.08 5.32
CA SER A 298 -23.81 10.53 5.71
C SER A 298 -23.71 9.36 6.69
N TYR A 299 -22.52 8.82 6.95
CA TYR A 299 -22.35 7.71 7.89
C TYR A 299 -22.67 8.16 9.32
N ARG A 300 -23.48 7.37 10.03
CA ARG A 300 -23.91 7.61 11.43
C ARG A 300 -23.60 6.43 12.36
N GLY A 301 -22.92 5.40 11.85
CA GLY A 301 -22.53 4.26 12.64
C GLY A 301 -21.35 4.57 13.57
N PRO A 302 -20.93 3.60 14.40
CA PRO A 302 -19.78 3.76 15.27
C PRO A 302 -18.51 3.98 14.44
N PHE A 303 -17.98 5.20 14.50
CA PHE A 303 -16.71 5.60 13.90
C PHE A 303 -15.77 6.06 15.03
N SER A 304 -14.66 5.36 15.19
CA SER A 304 -13.78 5.42 16.37
C SER A 304 -12.92 6.69 16.43
N TYR A 305 -12.90 7.50 15.36
CA TYR A 305 -12.21 8.79 15.34
C TYR A 305 -13.09 9.88 15.99
N SER A 306 -13.46 9.66 17.24
CA SER A 306 -13.90 10.71 18.16
C SER A 306 -12.93 10.71 19.33
N PRO A 307 -12.12 11.76 19.54
CA PRO A 307 -11.19 11.81 20.66
C PRO A 307 -11.87 11.69 22.04
N THR A 308 -13.21 11.74 22.10
CA THR A 308 -13.96 11.92 23.34
C THR A 308 -15.33 11.23 23.34
N GLY A 309 -15.52 10.08 22.70
CA GLY A 309 -16.75 9.28 22.92
C GLY A 309 -18.10 10.00 22.70
N PHE A 310 -18.10 11.14 22.00
CA PHE A 310 -19.27 11.96 21.72
C PHE A 310 -19.27 12.35 20.25
N ALA A 311 -20.45 12.23 19.63
CA ALA A 311 -20.72 12.72 18.29
C ALA A 311 -20.78 14.26 18.32
N THR A 312 -19.70 14.91 17.92
CA THR A 312 -19.76 16.30 17.44
C THR A 312 -19.63 16.30 15.91
N ALA A 313 -20.20 17.32 15.28
CA ALA A 313 -20.63 17.36 13.88
C ALA A 313 -19.54 17.29 12.78
N THR A 314 -18.32 16.85 13.10
CA THR A 314 -17.16 16.80 12.18
C THR A 314 -16.50 15.42 12.05
N ASN A 315 -17.00 14.38 12.73
CA ASN A 315 -16.39 13.04 12.74
C ASN A 315 -17.07 12.07 11.76
N TYR A 316 -16.82 12.26 10.47
CA TYR A 316 -17.18 11.27 9.46
C TYR A 316 -15.93 10.69 8.79
N PRO A 317 -16.00 9.44 8.29
CA PRO A 317 -14.89 8.83 7.57
C PRO A 317 -14.53 9.64 6.32
N LYS A 318 -13.23 9.86 6.12
CA LYS A 318 -12.68 10.47 4.92
C LYS A 318 -12.57 9.44 3.81
N HIS A 319 -12.58 9.89 2.56
CA HIS A 319 -12.33 9.00 1.42
C HIS A 319 -11.04 8.20 1.64
N GLY A 320 -11.10 6.88 1.50
CA GLY A 320 -9.99 5.96 1.71
C GLY A 320 -9.78 5.52 3.16
N ASP A 321 -10.48 6.11 4.13
CA ASP A 321 -10.41 5.64 5.52
C ASP A 321 -10.91 4.21 5.63
N THR A 322 -10.22 3.44 6.47
CA THR A 322 -10.66 2.10 6.87
C THR A 322 -10.62 1.97 8.38
N TRP A 323 -11.61 1.32 8.97
CA TRP A 323 -11.70 1.18 10.43
C TRP A 323 -12.38 -0.13 10.83
N CYS A 324 -12.27 -0.46 12.11
CA CYS A 324 -12.78 -1.71 12.64
C CYS A 324 -14.11 -1.53 13.38
N THR A 325 -15.04 -2.45 13.14
CA THR A 325 -16.21 -2.62 14.00
C THR A 325 -16.40 -4.10 14.34
N THR A 326 -17.25 -4.34 15.33
CA THR A 326 -17.72 -5.68 15.69
C THR A 326 -19.24 -5.65 15.73
N ASP A 327 -19.85 -6.82 15.63
CA ASP A 327 -21.28 -6.93 15.89
C ASP A 327 -21.61 -6.40 17.28
N ASN A 328 -22.67 -5.58 17.36
CA ASN A 328 -23.45 -5.36 18.57
C ASN A 328 -22.71 -4.84 19.82
N LYS A 329 -21.80 -3.87 19.67
CA LYS A 329 -21.17 -3.14 20.82
C LYS A 329 -22.16 -2.49 21.81
N ASN A 330 -23.43 -2.37 21.43
CA ASN A 330 -24.47 -1.68 22.22
C ASN A 330 -25.39 -2.63 23.02
N ILE A 331 -25.18 -3.95 22.97
CA ILE A 331 -26.00 -4.91 23.72
C ILE A 331 -25.32 -5.23 25.06
N LYS A 332 -26.02 -5.01 26.18
CA LYS A 332 -25.51 -5.28 27.53
C LYS A 332 -25.09 -6.76 27.67
N GLY A 333 -23.84 -7.00 28.06
CA GLY A 333 -23.30 -8.35 28.26
C GLY A 333 -22.82 -9.04 26.97
N VAL A 334 -22.83 -8.35 25.82
CA VAL A 334 -22.20 -8.82 24.57
C VAL A 334 -20.81 -8.21 24.45
N THR A 335 -19.83 -9.03 24.08
CA THR A 335 -18.44 -8.61 23.90
C THR A 335 -17.92 -9.09 22.54
N ALA A 336 -16.73 -8.63 22.12
CA ALA A 336 -16.06 -9.18 20.93
C ALA A 336 -15.76 -10.70 21.05
N ASN A 337 -15.74 -11.22 22.29
CA ASN A 337 -15.52 -12.62 22.61
C ASN A 337 -16.85 -13.40 22.77
N SER A 338 -18.01 -12.78 22.52
CA SER A 338 -19.31 -13.46 22.57
C SER A 338 -19.46 -14.49 21.43
N PRO A 339 -20.10 -15.65 21.67
CA PRO A 339 -20.32 -16.66 20.63
C PRO A 339 -21.01 -16.08 19.41
N GLY A 340 -20.41 -16.31 18.24
CA GLY A 340 -20.90 -15.79 16.96
C GLY A 340 -20.58 -14.34 16.66
N ALA A 341 -19.88 -13.62 17.54
CA ALA A 341 -19.48 -12.24 17.28
C ALA A 341 -18.39 -12.22 16.20
N THR A 342 -18.56 -11.34 15.23
CA THR A 342 -17.63 -11.20 14.10
C THR A 342 -16.97 -9.82 14.09
N SER A 343 -15.74 -9.76 13.59
CA SER A 343 -15.04 -8.50 13.31
C SER A 343 -15.18 -8.11 11.85
N PHE A 344 -15.43 -6.83 11.59
CA PHE A 344 -15.55 -6.27 10.24
C PHE A 344 -14.60 -5.10 10.06
N LYS A 345 -14.06 -5.02 8.85
CA LYS A 345 -13.36 -3.85 8.32
C LYS A 345 -14.36 -3.03 7.51
N LEU A 346 -14.53 -1.77 7.89
CA LEU A 346 -15.33 -0.81 7.15
C LEU A 346 -14.40 0.03 6.28
N ILE A 347 -14.90 0.41 5.11
CA ILE A 347 -14.15 1.19 4.12
C ILE A 347 -15.04 2.34 3.67
N CYS A 348 -14.52 3.57 3.73
CA CYS A 348 -15.17 4.71 3.09
C CYS A 348 -14.62 4.88 1.68
N TYR A 349 -15.47 4.68 0.68
CA TYR A 349 -15.08 4.77 -0.72
C TYR A 349 -16.18 5.44 -1.53
N ASN A 350 -15.84 6.50 -2.27
CA ASN A 350 -16.77 7.28 -3.10
C ASN A 350 -18.06 7.72 -2.39
N GLY A 351 -17.95 8.17 -1.14
CA GLY A 351 -19.07 8.64 -0.33
C GLY A 351 -19.92 7.53 0.28
N GLU A 352 -19.59 6.26 0.03
CA GLU A 352 -20.29 5.09 0.53
C GLU A 352 -19.42 4.29 1.50
N VAL A 353 -20.06 3.74 2.53
CA VAL A 353 -19.40 2.84 3.48
C VAL A 353 -19.70 1.41 3.11
N THR A 354 -18.67 0.65 2.77
CA THR A 354 -18.76 -0.79 2.56
C THR A 354 -18.22 -1.55 3.76
N THR A 355 -18.69 -2.78 3.93
CA THR A 355 -18.32 -3.66 5.05
C THR A 355 -17.69 -4.94 4.53
N GLU A 356 -16.53 -5.31 5.07
CA GLU A 356 -15.85 -6.56 4.80
C GLU A 356 -15.71 -7.36 6.09
N GLN A 357 -16.20 -8.59 6.11
CA GLN A 357 -16.04 -9.50 7.23
C GLN A 357 -14.61 -10.05 7.25
N CYS A 358 -13.93 -9.98 8.41
CA CYS A 358 -12.56 -10.51 8.51
C CYS A 358 -12.52 -12.04 8.49
N ASP A 359 -13.31 -12.65 9.38
CA ASP A 359 -13.41 -14.11 9.54
C ASP A 359 -14.59 -14.45 10.45
N SER A 360 -15.31 -15.54 10.17
CA SER A 360 -16.50 -15.97 10.93
C SER A 360 -16.18 -16.69 12.24
N THR A 361 -14.95 -17.21 12.39
CA THR A 361 -14.50 -17.99 13.57
C THR A 361 -13.47 -17.22 14.40
N ARG A 362 -13.32 -15.91 14.19
CA ARG A 362 -12.35 -15.04 14.89
C ARG A 362 -10.90 -15.52 14.78
N GLN A 363 -10.58 -16.31 13.77
CA GLN A 363 -9.20 -16.63 13.38
C GLN A 363 -8.53 -15.44 12.69
N LYS A 364 -9.33 -14.49 12.18
CA LYS A 364 -8.88 -13.14 11.84
C LYS A 364 -9.70 -12.10 12.57
N ILE A 365 -9.01 -11.10 13.08
CA ILE A 365 -9.59 -9.97 13.80
C ILE A 365 -9.27 -8.67 13.07
N CYS A 366 -10.18 -7.70 13.17
CA CYS A 366 -9.91 -6.38 12.63
C CYS A 366 -9.04 -5.61 13.62
N PHE A 367 -7.90 -5.12 13.13
CA PHE A 367 -6.98 -4.25 13.86
C PHE A 367 -6.97 -2.87 13.21
N GLU A 368 -7.08 -1.83 14.04
CA GLU A 368 -7.11 -0.43 13.60
C GLU A 368 -5.87 0.32 14.10
N ASN A 369 -5.17 0.99 13.19
CA ASN A 369 -4.20 2.01 13.52
C ASN A 369 -4.88 3.39 13.49
N LYS A 370 -5.12 3.95 14.67
CA LYS A 370 -5.80 5.23 14.85
C LYS A 370 -5.02 6.42 14.29
N THR A 371 -3.69 6.32 14.22
CA THR A 371 -2.83 7.39 13.70
C THR A 371 -2.94 7.48 12.18
N THR A 372 -2.94 6.34 11.51
CA THR A 372 -3.00 6.26 10.03
C THR A 372 -4.42 6.14 9.50
N ARG A 373 -5.43 5.99 10.36
CA ARG A 373 -6.85 5.78 10.00
C ARG A 373 -7.03 4.56 9.09
N THR A 374 -6.30 3.49 9.42
CA THR A 374 -6.32 2.24 8.66
C THR A 374 -6.78 1.07 9.51
N GLY A 375 -7.73 0.31 8.99
CA GLY A 375 -8.25 -0.93 9.54
C GLY A 375 -7.84 -2.10 8.66
N ASN A 376 -7.32 -3.17 9.25
CA ASN A 376 -6.88 -4.36 8.52
C ASN A 376 -7.29 -5.63 9.26
N CYS A 377 -7.69 -6.65 8.50
CA CYS A 377 -7.90 -7.98 9.06
C CYS A 377 -6.55 -8.70 9.19
N LYS A 378 -6.15 -9.00 10.42
CA LYS A 378 -4.94 -9.77 10.72
C LYS A 378 -5.29 -11.11 11.36
N VAL A 379 -4.39 -12.08 11.24
CA VAL A 379 -4.52 -13.36 11.94
C VAL A 379 -4.52 -13.11 13.45
N ASN A 380 -5.44 -13.78 14.14
CA ASN A 380 -5.49 -13.82 15.59
C ASN A 380 -4.51 -14.88 16.10
N VAL A 381 -3.42 -14.46 16.72
CA VAL A 381 -2.34 -15.36 17.15
C VAL A 381 -2.52 -15.70 18.63
N TRP A 382 -3.43 -16.63 18.91
CA TRP A 382 -3.82 -17.01 20.28
C TRP A 382 -3.32 -18.41 20.69
N GLN A 383 -2.88 -19.21 19.73
CA GLN A 383 -2.72 -20.67 19.84
C GLN A 383 -1.75 -21.09 20.95
N ASP A 384 -0.77 -20.26 21.28
CA ASP A 384 0.25 -20.56 22.29
C ASP A 384 0.08 -19.75 23.58
N CYS A 385 -1.02 -19.00 23.74
CA CYS A 385 -1.28 -18.19 24.93
C CYS A 385 -1.18 -19.04 26.21
N THR A 386 -1.90 -20.16 26.27
CA THR A 386 -1.98 -21.01 27.48
C THR A 386 -0.65 -21.68 27.84
N SER A 387 0.32 -21.70 26.92
CA SER A 387 1.66 -22.24 27.17
C SER A 387 2.62 -21.21 27.79
N GLN A 388 2.26 -19.92 27.80
CA GLN A 388 3.12 -18.86 28.33
C GLN A 388 3.09 -18.80 29.86
N LYS A 389 4.27 -18.79 30.46
CA LYS A 389 4.46 -18.88 31.91
C LYS A 389 4.74 -17.55 32.59
N THR A 390 4.99 -16.49 31.82
CA THR A 390 5.32 -15.18 32.36
C THR A 390 4.41 -14.11 31.76
N ALA A 391 4.12 -13.07 32.55
CA ALA A 391 3.34 -11.93 32.09
C ALA A 391 4.05 -11.18 30.95
N ALA A 392 5.39 -11.17 30.94
CA ALA A 392 6.17 -10.53 29.89
C ALA A 392 6.01 -11.24 28.55
N ASP A 393 6.16 -12.57 28.52
CA ASP A 393 5.99 -13.36 27.30
C ASP A 393 4.55 -13.33 26.81
N CYS A 394 3.59 -13.40 27.74
CA CYS A 394 2.18 -13.35 27.44
C CYS A 394 1.75 -12.04 26.76
N ASN A 395 2.21 -10.90 27.26
CA ASN A 395 1.79 -9.60 26.75
C ASN A 395 2.64 -9.10 25.57
N ASN A 396 3.51 -9.94 24.99
CA ASN A 396 4.29 -9.59 23.83
C ASN A 396 3.42 -9.56 22.55
N ALA A 397 2.87 -8.37 22.26
CA ALA A 397 1.97 -8.13 21.13
C ALA A 397 2.60 -8.34 19.73
N ASP A 398 3.94 -8.43 19.64
CA ASP A 398 4.63 -8.70 18.37
C ASP A 398 4.57 -10.19 18.01
N LEU A 399 4.40 -11.07 19.00
CA LEU A 399 4.37 -12.52 18.82
C LEU A 399 2.97 -13.11 18.93
N ARG A 400 2.09 -12.50 19.74
CA ARG A 400 0.81 -13.11 20.11
C ARG A 400 -0.26 -12.09 20.49
N ASP A 401 -1.52 -12.50 20.40
CA ASP A 401 -2.71 -11.75 20.79
C ASP A 401 -3.25 -12.25 22.14
N CYS A 402 -2.40 -12.23 23.18
CA CYS A 402 -2.75 -12.72 24.53
C CYS A 402 -2.81 -11.58 25.56
N THR A 403 -3.38 -11.90 26.73
CA THR A 403 -3.38 -11.02 27.90
C THR A 403 -3.12 -11.83 29.17
N TRP A 404 -2.29 -11.28 30.06
CA TRP A 404 -2.02 -11.90 31.36
C TRP A 404 -3.14 -11.56 32.35
N MET A 405 -3.89 -12.58 32.75
CA MET A 405 -4.89 -12.45 33.79
C MET A 405 -4.23 -12.75 35.15
N THR A 406 -4.17 -11.73 36.01
CA THR A 406 -3.75 -11.93 37.41
C THR A 406 -4.92 -12.47 38.20
N VAL A 407 -4.65 -13.47 39.04
CA VAL A 407 -5.61 -13.91 40.05
C VAL A 407 -5.15 -13.33 41.36
N THR A 408 -5.86 -12.31 41.85
CA THR A 408 -5.60 -11.79 43.19
C THR A 408 -6.05 -12.83 44.20
N GLN A 409 -5.15 -13.28 45.07
CA GLN A 409 -5.55 -13.94 46.31
C GLN A 409 -6.32 -12.90 47.13
N ASP A 410 -7.63 -13.05 47.22
CA ASP A 410 -8.40 -12.35 48.23
C ASP A 410 -7.97 -12.85 49.62
N ASN A 411 -7.16 -12.06 50.31
CA ASN A 411 -6.87 -12.26 51.73
C ASN A 411 -8.06 -11.84 52.61
N SER A 412 -9.26 -11.70 52.05
CA SER A 412 -10.49 -11.61 52.83
C SER A 412 -10.47 -12.75 53.82
N LYS A 413 -10.33 -12.40 55.09
CA LYS A 413 -10.67 -13.27 56.21
C LYS A 413 -12.09 -13.74 55.96
N ASP A 414 -12.25 -14.87 55.30
CA ASP A 414 -13.51 -15.58 55.34
C ASP A 414 -13.68 -15.96 56.80
N THR A 415 -14.49 -15.15 57.48
CA THR A 415 -15.02 -15.33 58.84
C THR A 415 -15.88 -16.60 58.96
N ALA A 416 -15.67 -17.59 58.09
CA ALA A 416 -16.26 -18.91 58.16
C ALA A 416 -15.69 -19.75 59.32
N CYS A 417 -14.62 -19.30 59.99
CA CYS A 417 -14.24 -19.74 61.33
C CYS A 417 -14.60 -18.68 62.38
N SER A 418 -15.82 -18.18 62.36
CA SER A 418 -16.42 -17.66 63.60
C SER A 418 -16.89 -18.88 64.37
N THR A 419 -16.40 -19.06 65.60
CA THR A 419 -17.04 -19.95 66.57
C THR A 419 -18.55 -19.73 66.53
N PRO A 420 -19.40 -20.77 66.55
CA PRO A 420 -20.83 -20.54 66.52
C PRO A 420 -21.22 -19.73 67.76
N ASP A 421 -21.83 -18.56 67.57
CA ASP A 421 -22.39 -17.69 68.62
C ASP A 421 -23.61 -18.33 69.31
N SER A 422 -23.53 -19.60 69.69
CA SER A 422 -24.66 -20.42 70.13
C SER A 422 -24.48 -21.02 71.53
N PHE A 423 -23.97 -20.26 72.49
CA PHE A 423 -24.04 -20.64 73.92
C PHE A 423 -24.30 -19.47 74.87
N ASN A 424 -25.24 -18.58 74.51
CA ASN A 424 -25.70 -17.49 75.40
C ASN A 424 -26.77 -17.91 76.42
N TRP A 425 -27.14 -19.20 76.48
CA TRP A 425 -28.13 -19.74 77.42
C TRP A 425 -27.53 -20.65 78.51
N ALA A 426 -26.21 -20.86 78.53
CA ALA A 426 -25.56 -21.71 79.54
C ALA A 426 -25.19 -20.92 80.81
N PRO A 427 -25.46 -21.48 82.02
CA PRO A 427 -25.09 -20.86 83.29
C PRO A 427 -23.56 -20.74 83.46
N SER A 428 -23.12 -19.68 84.16
CA SER A 428 -21.73 -19.20 84.21
C SER A 428 -20.67 -20.24 84.61
N PHE A 429 -21.04 -21.31 85.29
CA PHE A 429 -20.09 -22.33 85.76
C PHE A 429 -19.64 -23.32 84.66
N LEU A 430 -20.38 -23.46 83.55
CA LEU A 430 -19.99 -24.31 82.42
C LEU A 430 -19.04 -23.62 81.43
N LYS A 431 -18.96 -22.27 81.44
CA LYS A 431 -18.05 -21.50 80.58
C LYS A 431 -16.57 -21.71 80.91
N ALA A 432 -16.26 -22.12 82.15
CA ALA A 432 -14.88 -22.34 82.61
C ALA A 432 -14.30 -23.73 82.23
N LEU A 433 -15.14 -24.69 81.81
CA LEU A 433 -14.69 -26.06 81.49
C LEU A 433 -14.27 -26.25 80.02
N PHE A 434 -14.63 -25.32 79.12
CA PHE A 434 -14.31 -25.40 77.69
C PHE A 434 -13.33 -24.33 77.20
N SER A 435 -12.74 -23.54 78.10
CA SER A 435 -11.69 -22.56 77.78
C SER A 435 -10.29 -23.18 77.78
N MET A 436 -10.13 -24.37 77.21
CA MET A 436 -8.81 -24.84 76.78
C MET A 436 -8.59 -24.35 75.35
N PRO A 437 -7.46 -23.66 75.05
CA PRO A 437 -7.11 -23.38 73.67
C PRO A 437 -6.84 -24.73 73.00
N ILE A 438 -7.73 -25.15 72.07
CA ILE A 438 -7.37 -26.19 71.12
C ILE A 438 -6.24 -25.58 70.30
N SER A 439 -5.00 -26.01 70.56
CA SER A 439 -3.83 -25.70 69.76
C SER A 439 -3.93 -26.46 68.43
N GLY A 440 -4.87 -26.04 67.60
CA GLY A 440 -5.03 -26.44 66.21
C GLY A 440 -5.32 -25.17 65.45
N GLY A 441 -4.31 -24.31 65.34
CA GLY A 441 -4.46 -23.03 64.63
C GLY A 441 -4.95 -23.30 63.21
N CYS A 442 -6.06 -22.67 62.83
CA CYS A 442 -6.34 -22.42 61.42
C CYS A 442 -5.15 -21.63 60.87
N LYS A 443 -4.21 -22.33 60.25
CA LYS A 443 -3.17 -21.67 59.45
C LYS A 443 -3.91 -20.95 58.34
N ASN A 444 -3.66 -19.64 58.26
CA ASN A 444 -4.05 -18.72 57.20
C ASN A 444 -4.49 -19.47 55.92
N ASN A 445 -5.79 -19.42 55.62
CA ASN A 445 -6.34 -19.86 54.35
C ASN A 445 -5.80 -18.94 53.25
N ASN A 446 -4.56 -19.18 52.83
CA ASN A 446 -4.16 -18.81 51.48
C ASN A 446 -5.20 -19.47 50.56
N ILE A 447 -5.75 -18.71 49.62
CA ILE A 447 -6.59 -19.24 48.56
C ILE A 447 -5.71 -20.20 47.74
N TYR A 448 -5.64 -21.46 48.15
CA TYR A 448 -5.17 -22.57 47.33
C TYR A 448 -6.36 -23.04 46.50
N ALA A 449 -6.69 -22.25 45.49
CA ALA A 449 -7.26 -22.77 44.26
C ALA A 449 -6.34 -22.19 43.18
N PHE A 450 -6.01 -22.96 42.14
CA PHE A 450 -5.20 -22.58 40.97
C PHE A 450 -3.80 -23.23 40.84
N SER A 451 -3.20 -23.82 41.87
CA SER A 451 -2.07 -24.77 41.64
C SER A 451 -2.53 -25.96 40.79
N ASP A 452 -3.79 -26.35 40.92
CA ASP A 452 -4.42 -27.47 40.20
C ASP A 452 -4.87 -27.10 38.76
N ILE A 453 -4.68 -25.85 38.32
CA ILE A 453 -4.91 -25.40 36.93
C ILE A 453 -3.57 -25.25 36.17
N GLY A 454 -2.45 -25.63 36.79
CA GLY A 454 -1.13 -25.53 36.15
C GLY A 454 -0.62 -24.10 35.94
N LEU A 455 -1.14 -23.12 36.70
CA LEU A 455 -0.72 -21.73 36.60
C LEU A 455 0.66 -21.52 37.24
N THR A 456 1.52 -20.76 36.57
CA THR A 456 2.90 -20.53 37.00
C THR A 456 3.00 -19.40 38.01
N GLU A 457 3.79 -19.62 39.07
CA GLU A 457 4.17 -18.55 40.00
C GLU A 457 5.06 -17.54 39.26
N ASN A 458 4.63 -16.27 39.22
CA ASN A 458 5.48 -15.20 38.69
C ASN A 458 6.55 -14.86 39.73
N SER A 459 7.81 -15.14 39.40
CA SER A 459 8.99 -14.90 40.25
C SER A 459 9.38 -13.43 40.44
N SER A 460 8.51 -12.48 40.09
CA SER A 460 8.77 -11.04 40.25
C SER A 460 7.74 -10.28 41.11
N ILE A 461 6.67 -10.96 41.58
CA ILE A 461 5.72 -10.41 42.57
C ILE A 461 5.43 -11.52 43.57
N SER A 462 5.94 -11.40 44.78
CA SER A 462 5.62 -12.31 45.88
C SER A 462 4.10 -12.34 46.11
N GLY A 463 3.43 -13.42 45.67
CA GLY A 463 2.02 -13.71 45.97
C GLY A 463 0.99 -13.57 44.83
N ALA A 464 1.37 -13.35 43.57
CA ALA A 464 0.41 -13.27 42.45
C ALA A 464 0.62 -14.37 41.39
N SER A 465 -0.23 -15.39 41.41
CA SER A 465 -0.35 -16.37 40.31
C SER A 465 -1.21 -15.80 39.18
N GLY A 466 -0.94 -16.18 37.94
CA GLY A 466 -1.73 -15.71 36.79
C GLY A 466 -1.71 -16.70 35.63
N ALA A 467 -2.60 -16.46 34.67
CA ALA A 467 -2.75 -17.26 33.46
C ALA A 467 -2.60 -16.38 32.23
N CYS A 468 -1.93 -16.89 31.20
CA CYS A 468 -1.93 -16.24 29.90
C CYS A 468 -3.09 -16.76 29.06
N LEU A 469 -3.99 -15.86 28.66
CA LEU A 469 -5.22 -16.20 27.95
C LEU A 469 -5.33 -15.40 26.65
N PRO A 470 -6.08 -15.92 25.64
CA PRO A 470 -6.39 -15.14 24.45
C PRO A 470 -7.01 -13.80 24.81
N LYS A 471 -6.50 -12.71 24.22
CA LYS A 471 -7.13 -11.39 24.31
C LYS A 471 -8.41 -11.36 23.47
N TYR A 472 -8.35 -11.99 22.30
CA TYR A 472 -9.47 -12.22 21.42
C TYR A 472 -9.70 -13.72 21.33
N SER A 473 -10.75 -14.21 21.98
CA SER A 473 -11.01 -15.65 22.08
C SER A 473 -11.33 -16.23 20.70
N PRO A 474 -10.79 -17.40 20.31
CA PRO A 474 -11.18 -18.06 19.07
C PRO A 474 -12.68 -18.38 19.07
N GLY A 475 -13.32 -18.26 17.92
CA GLY A 475 -14.65 -18.82 17.68
C GLY A 475 -14.53 -20.26 17.18
N PHE A 476 -15.56 -21.06 17.45
CA PHE A 476 -15.63 -22.44 16.96
C PHE A 476 -16.62 -22.55 15.80
N GLU A 477 -16.40 -23.50 14.88
CA GLU A 477 -17.30 -23.70 13.74
C GLU A 477 -18.71 -24.10 14.19
N ARG A 478 -19.72 -23.52 13.52
CA ARG A 478 -21.14 -23.65 13.91
C ARG A 478 -21.80 -24.91 13.38
N ASP A 479 -21.25 -25.52 12.34
CA ASP A 479 -21.80 -26.69 11.65
C ASP A 479 -21.34 -28.03 12.28
N GLY A 480 -20.49 -27.95 13.32
CA GLY A 480 -20.03 -29.11 14.08
C GLY A 480 -18.88 -29.88 13.44
N SER A 481 -18.31 -29.38 12.35
CA SER A 481 -17.10 -29.91 11.69
C SER A 481 -15.88 -29.95 12.62
N ASP A 482 -15.84 -29.03 13.61
CA ASP A 482 -14.70 -28.79 14.51
C ASP A 482 -15.01 -29.15 15.98
N THR A 483 -15.91 -30.11 16.20
CA THR A 483 -16.36 -30.53 17.55
C THR A 483 -15.25 -31.09 18.43
N THR A 484 -14.21 -31.67 17.84
CA THR A 484 -13.06 -32.24 18.56
C THR A 484 -12.14 -31.13 19.11
N THR A 485 -11.82 -30.11 18.31
CA THR A 485 -10.87 -29.05 18.69
C THR A 485 -11.47 -28.10 19.74
N GLY A 486 -12.74 -27.71 19.58
CA GLY A 486 -13.41 -26.82 20.53
C GLY A 486 -13.57 -27.45 21.92
N GLY A 487 -13.91 -28.73 21.98
CA GLY A 487 -14.02 -29.49 23.23
C GLY A 487 -12.68 -29.59 23.97
N GLU A 488 -11.59 -29.89 23.26
CA GLU A 488 -10.23 -29.94 23.81
C GLU A 488 -9.78 -28.59 24.35
N ILE A 489 -10.09 -27.49 23.66
CA ILE A 489 -9.77 -26.13 24.12
C ILE A 489 -10.57 -25.80 25.39
N CYS A 490 -11.86 -26.07 25.41
CA CYS A 490 -12.68 -25.81 26.61
C CYS A 490 -12.27 -26.67 27.80
N ALA A 491 -11.83 -27.91 27.57
CA ALA A 491 -11.35 -28.80 28.61
C ALA A 491 -10.09 -28.28 29.33
N GLN A 492 -9.31 -27.38 28.71
CA GLN A 492 -8.14 -26.75 29.37
C GLN A 492 -8.54 -25.87 30.57
N ALA A 493 -9.79 -25.37 30.62
CA ALA A 493 -10.31 -24.65 31.78
C ALA A 493 -10.99 -25.57 32.81
N GLN A 494 -11.12 -26.88 32.53
CA GLN A 494 -11.73 -27.80 33.47
C GLN A 494 -10.79 -28.01 34.66
N SER A 495 -11.30 -27.73 35.85
CA SER A 495 -10.55 -27.87 37.10
C SER A 495 -11.39 -28.61 38.14
N SER A 496 -10.74 -29.50 38.88
CA SER A 496 -11.27 -30.09 40.09
C SER A 496 -10.68 -29.39 41.31
N CYS A 497 -11.49 -29.20 42.34
CA CYS A 497 -11.01 -28.71 43.63
C CYS A 497 -11.41 -29.67 44.74
N LEU A 498 -10.42 -30.26 45.40
CA LEU A 498 -10.65 -31.17 46.52
C LEU A 498 -10.93 -30.38 47.80
N VAL A 499 -12.14 -30.51 48.31
CA VAL A 499 -12.58 -29.90 49.58
C VAL A 499 -12.53 -30.94 50.68
N THR A 500 -11.83 -30.65 51.78
CA THR A 500 -11.71 -31.56 52.93
C THR A 500 -12.67 -31.14 54.04
N TYR A 501 -13.38 -32.12 54.61
CA TYR A 501 -14.26 -31.93 55.75
C TYR A 501 -13.80 -32.77 56.94
N GLU A 502 -14.01 -32.22 58.13
CA GLU A 502 -13.85 -32.93 59.40
C GLU A 502 -15.22 -33.09 60.06
N GLN A 503 -15.48 -34.27 60.62
CA GLN A 503 -16.71 -34.50 61.37
C GLN A 503 -16.54 -33.91 62.77
N THR A 504 -17.35 -32.90 63.10
CA THR A 504 -17.33 -32.28 64.43
C THR A 504 -18.36 -32.97 65.33
N GLY A 505 -17.92 -33.62 66.42
CA GLY A 505 -18.81 -34.22 67.43
C GLY A 505 -18.30 -35.55 68.01
N LEU A 506 -18.39 -35.70 69.34
CA LEU A 506 -18.18 -36.97 70.04
C LEU A 506 -19.31 -37.93 69.65
N GLY A 507 -18.96 -39.03 68.98
CA GLY A 507 -19.88 -40.05 68.51
C GLY A 507 -20.94 -40.41 69.57
N GLY A 508 -22.19 -40.00 69.31
CA GLY A 508 -23.37 -40.53 69.97
C GLY A 508 -24.25 -39.57 70.79
N ILE A 509 -23.86 -38.31 71.07
CA ILE A 509 -24.65 -37.49 72.03
C ILE A 509 -25.03 -36.07 71.53
N THR A 510 -24.30 -35.49 70.58
CA THR A 510 -24.69 -34.21 69.94
C THR A 510 -24.61 -34.35 68.43
N SER A 511 -25.63 -33.88 67.71
CA SER A 511 -25.74 -33.90 66.24
C SER A 511 -24.50 -33.27 65.58
N GLY A 512 -23.53 -34.11 65.23
CA GLY A 512 -22.28 -33.67 64.65
C GLY A 512 -22.43 -33.27 63.19
N GLY A 513 -21.96 -32.08 62.84
CA GLY A 513 -21.95 -31.56 61.48
C GLY A 513 -20.58 -31.78 60.81
N TRP A 514 -20.58 -31.87 59.48
CA TRP A 514 -19.35 -31.81 58.68
C TRP A 514 -18.89 -30.36 58.59
N HIS A 515 -17.71 -30.06 59.12
CA HIS A 515 -17.07 -28.76 59.05
C HIS A 515 -16.00 -28.77 57.96
N CYS A 516 -16.03 -27.78 57.05
CA CYS A 516 -15.01 -27.69 56.01
C CYS A 516 -13.69 -27.18 56.62
N ILE A 517 -12.60 -27.93 56.45
CA ILE A 517 -11.29 -27.62 57.04
C ILE A 517 -10.24 -27.26 55.99
N ASN A 518 -10.47 -27.55 54.71
CA ASN A 518 -9.54 -27.20 53.64
C ASN A 518 -10.26 -26.89 52.31
N ASN A 519 -9.76 -25.91 51.55
CA ASN A 519 -10.27 -25.48 50.24
C ASN A 519 -11.76 -25.08 50.19
N CYS A 520 -12.29 -24.52 51.28
CA CYS A 520 -13.70 -24.15 51.39
C CYS A 520 -14.13 -23.07 50.37
N ALA A 521 -13.18 -22.26 49.91
CA ALA A 521 -13.39 -21.24 48.88
C ALA A 521 -13.94 -21.82 47.56
N CYS A 522 -13.67 -23.09 47.25
CA CYS A 522 -14.17 -23.75 46.05
C CYS A 522 -15.70 -23.96 46.06
N LYS A 523 -16.36 -23.75 47.20
CA LYS A 523 -17.82 -23.77 47.31
C LYS A 523 -18.46 -22.41 47.07
N THR A 524 -17.67 -21.35 46.92
CA THR A 524 -18.17 -19.99 46.74
C THR A 524 -18.52 -19.74 45.27
N SER A 525 -19.47 -18.83 45.02
CA SER A 525 -19.75 -18.35 43.67
C SER A 525 -18.55 -17.65 43.05
N ALA A 526 -17.70 -17.01 43.86
CA ALA A 526 -16.48 -16.33 43.40
C ALA A 526 -15.51 -17.29 42.70
N TRP A 527 -15.33 -18.50 43.23
CA TRP A 527 -14.51 -19.52 42.58
C TRP A 527 -15.09 -19.96 41.23
N ALA A 528 -16.40 -20.21 41.19
CA ALA A 528 -17.09 -20.62 39.96
C ALA A 528 -17.08 -19.50 38.89
N GLU A 529 -17.23 -18.24 39.30
CA GLU A 529 -17.14 -17.06 38.43
C GLU A 529 -15.72 -16.86 37.89
N ALA A 530 -14.69 -17.07 38.71
CA ALA A 530 -13.30 -16.99 38.27
C ALA A 530 -12.97 -18.05 37.20
N LEU A 531 -13.43 -19.30 37.39
CA LEU A 531 -13.28 -20.35 36.39
C LEU A 531 -14.08 -20.07 35.11
N ASN A 532 -15.28 -19.53 35.25
CA ASN A 532 -16.08 -19.12 34.11
C ASN A 532 -15.36 -18.02 33.30
N ASN A 533 -14.74 -17.05 33.98
CA ASN A 533 -13.96 -15.99 33.34
C ASN A 533 -12.75 -16.52 32.56
N ILE A 534 -12.11 -17.59 33.03
CA ILE A 534 -11.05 -18.27 32.27
C ILE A 534 -11.66 -18.99 31.06
N SER A 535 -12.73 -19.76 31.27
CA SER A 535 -13.44 -20.50 30.22
C SER A 535 -13.85 -19.60 29.06
N ILE A 536 -14.50 -18.46 29.35
CA ILE A 536 -15.00 -17.56 28.30
C ILE A 536 -13.89 -16.91 27.45
N GLN A 537 -12.64 -16.89 27.93
CA GLN A 537 -11.49 -16.34 27.20
C GLN A 537 -10.79 -17.38 26.33
N LEU A 538 -10.92 -18.67 26.63
CA LEU A 538 -10.33 -19.74 25.81
C LEU A 538 -11.03 -19.93 24.47
N GLY A 539 -12.28 -19.49 24.34
CA GLY A 539 -13.06 -19.63 23.11
C GLY A 539 -14.54 -19.47 23.37
N ASP A 540 -15.39 -20.17 22.62
CA ASP A 540 -16.84 -20.25 22.87
C ASP A 540 -17.20 -21.20 24.03
N CYS A 541 -16.42 -21.13 25.11
CA CYS A 541 -16.62 -21.92 26.33
C CYS A 541 -17.28 -21.09 27.44
N GLY A 542 -17.73 -21.77 28.50
CA GLY A 542 -18.32 -21.14 29.67
C GLY A 542 -19.70 -20.53 29.43
N VAL A 543 -20.27 -19.95 30.48
CA VAL A 543 -21.57 -19.30 30.48
C VAL A 543 -21.39 -17.84 30.11
N LYS A 544 -21.89 -17.45 28.93
CA LYS A 544 -21.89 -16.08 28.40
C LYS A 544 -23.03 -15.85 27.41
N ASN A 545 -23.31 -14.58 27.11
CA ASN A 545 -24.29 -14.21 26.08
C ASN A 545 -23.66 -14.29 24.69
N ASN A 546 -24.45 -14.78 23.72
CA ASN A 546 -24.08 -14.78 22.31
C ASN A 546 -24.16 -13.39 21.68
N TYR A 547 -23.78 -13.26 20.41
CA TYR A 547 -23.75 -11.98 19.67
C TYR A 547 -25.09 -11.24 19.57
N ILE A 548 -26.24 -11.92 19.81
CA ILE A 548 -27.57 -11.28 19.87
C ILE A 548 -28.05 -11.01 21.30
N GLY A 549 -27.22 -11.28 22.31
CA GLY A 549 -27.54 -11.06 23.72
C GLY A 549 -28.30 -12.20 24.40
N ALA A 550 -28.51 -13.33 23.73
CA ALA A 550 -29.18 -14.48 24.32
C ALA A 550 -28.22 -15.32 25.17
N SER A 551 -28.68 -15.72 26.36
CA SER A 551 -27.94 -16.61 27.26
C SER A 551 -28.18 -18.08 26.88
N GLY A 552 -27.18 -18.94 27.15
CA GLY A 552 -27.33 -20.39 27.05
C GLY A 552 -28.20 -20.98 28.16
N ILE A 553 -28.47 -22.29 28.08
CA ILE A 553 -29.30 -23.04 29.04
C ILE A 553 -28.63 -23.28 30.40
N ASN A 554 -27.30 -23.21 30.46
CA ASN A 554 -26.53 -23.45 31.68
C ASN A 554 -26.27 -22.15 32.43
N THR A 555 -26.32 -22.23 33.76
CA THR A 555 -25.84 -21.17 34.66
C THR A 555 -24.47 -21.57 35.21
N ILE A 556 -23.70 -20.59 35.68
CA ILE A 556 -22.38 -20.85 36.31
C ILE A 556 -22.52 -21.90 37.42
N GLN A 557 -23.58 -21.81 38.23
CA GLN A 557 -23.83 -22.74 39.34
C GLN A 557 -24.17 -24.15 38.86
N ASN A 558 -24.95 -24.29 37.78
CA ASN A 558 -25.29 -25.60 37.23
C ASN A 558 -24.09 -26.27 36.51
N SER A 559 -23.04 -25.51 36.20
CA SER A 559 -21.81 -26.04 35.62
C SER A 559 -20.83 -26.60 36.67
N VAL A 560 -21.09 -26.40 37.96
CA VAL A 560 -20.30 -26.98 39.04
C VAL A 560 -20.92 -28.31 39.49
N GLN A 561 -20.14 -29.38 39.41
CA GLN A 561 -20.55 -30.70 39.89
C GLN A 561 -19.86 -31.03 41.21
N TYR A 562 -20.65 -31.48 42.19
CA TYR A 562 -20.15 -31.91 43.49
C TYR A 562 -20.20 -33.44 43.58
N THR A 563 -19.04 -34.06 43.78
CA THR A 563 -18.92 -35.50 43.99
C THR A 563 -18.45 -35.77 45.41
N ASN A 564 -19.22 -36.53 46.19
CA ASN A 564 -18.82 -36.94 47.53
C ASN A 564 -17.90 -38.17 47.45
N CYS A 565 -16.65 -38.02 47.87
CA CYS A 565 -15.76 -39.15 48.07
C CYS A 565 -16.19 -39.96 49.30
N SER A 566 -16.98 -41.00 49.08
CA SER A 566 -17.49 -41.87 50.14
C SER A 566 -16.73 -43.20 50.13
N GLY A 567 -15.65 -43.35 50.90
CA GLY A 567 -15.00 -44.67 51.01
C GLY A 567 -13.64 -44.66 51.72
N GLY A 568 -13.51 -45.48 52.76
CA GLY A 568 -12.39 -45.50 53.70
C GLY A 568 -11.00 -45.70 53.11
N THR A 569 -10.00 -45.22 53.84
CA THR A 569 -8.57 -45.57 53.77
C THR A 569 -8.12 -46.25 52.48
N LYS A 570 -7.86 -45.46 51.43
CA LYS A 570 -6.83 -45.82 50.45
C LYS A 570 -5.71 -44.79 50.54
N ARG A 571 -4.53 -45.27 50.94
CA ARG A 571 -3.27 -44.57 50.66
C ARG A 571 -3.23 -44.38 49.15
N ASN A 572 -3.02 -43.14 48.70
CA ASN A 572 -2.91 -42.69 47.30
C ASN A 572 -4.18 -42.11 46.67
N GLY A 573 -4.95 -41.32 47.42
CA GLY A 573 -5.46 -40.03 46.91
C GLY A 573 -6.33 -39.99 45.64
N GLU A 574 -6.92 -41.09 45.18
CA GLU A 574 -7.90 -41.06 44.08
C GLU A 574 -9.32 -40.90 44.63
N CYS A 575 -9.72 -39.63 44.70
CA CYS A 575 -11.03 -39.16 44.28
C CYS A 575 -10.89 -38.70 42.82
#